data_AF-A0A482YVE5-F1
#
_entry.id   AF-A0A482YVE5-F1
#
_cell.length_a   1.000
_cell.length_b   1.000
_cell.length_c   1.000
_cell.angle_alpha   90.00
_cell.angle_beta   90.00
_cell.angle_gamma   90.00
#
_symmetry.space_group_name_H-M   'P 1'
#
loop_
_entity.id
_entity.type
_entity.pdbx_description
1 polymer ?
#
loop_
_entity_poly.entity_id
_entity_poly.type
_entity_poly.pdbx_seq_one_letter_code
_entity_poly.pdbx_strand_id
1 'polypeptide(L)'
;MKKIILLLSLLSAFAQANDYEKISVEVVAENLNDQAYYIPGLSGSATEYEGFISNAGFIVTTEGVVVFDGLGTPSLAKAMLTEIRKITD
;
A
#
# COMPACT_ATOMS: atom_id res chain seq x y z
N MET A 1 -13.17 -7.24 -38.83
CA MET A 1 -13.18 -6.13 -37.83
C MET A 1 -14.06 -6.44 -36.62
N LYS A 2 -15.38 -6.66 -36.76
CA LYS A 2 -16.26 -6.98 -35.61
C LYS A 2 -15.83 -8.18 -34.75
N LYS A 3 -15.37 -9.28 -35.37
CA LYS A 3 -14.85 -10.46 -34.63
C LYS A 3 -13.55 -10.17 -33.85
N ILE A 4 -12.70 -9.30 -34.38
CA ILE A 4 -11.45 -8.88 -33.73
C ILE A 4 -11.76 -7.98 -32.53
N ILE A 5 -12.70 -7.04 -32.69
CA ILE A 5 -13.17 -6.17 -31.60
C ILE A 5 -13.80 -7.01 -30.48
N LEU A 6 -14.64 -8.00 -30.84
CA LEU A 6 -15.26 -8.91 -29.86
C LEU A 6 -14.21 -9.75 -29.12
N LEU A 7 -13.18 -10.24 -29.83
CA LEU A 7 -12.09 -11.00 -29.23
C LEU A 7 -11.24 -10.15 -28.28
N LEU A 8 -10.94 -8.89 -28.64
CA LEU A 8 -10.22 -7.97 -27.75
C LEU A 8 -11.03 -7.62 -26.50
N SER A 9 -12.36 -7.47 -26.59
CA SER A 9 -13.20 -7.22 -25.41
C SER A 9 -13.33 -8.41 -24.45
N LEU A 10 -13.07 -9.63 -24.93
CA LEU A 10 -13.06 -10.84 -24.09
C LEU A 10 -11.72 -11.01 -23.36
N LEU A 11 -10.61 -10.49 -23.91
CA LEU A 11 -9.29 -10.59 -23.28
C LEU A 11 -9.18 -9.83 -21.94
N SER A 12 -9.88 -8.69 -21.81
CA SER A 12 -9.88 -7.90 -20.58
C SER A 12 -10.56 -8.62 -19.41
N ALA A 13 -11.44 -9.59 -19.66
CA ALA A 13 -12.05 -10.41 -18.61
C ALA A 13 -11.08 -11.41 -17.96
N PHE A 14 -9.94 -11.69 -18.61
CA PHE A 14 -8.89 -12.57 -18.08
C PHE A 14 -7.75 -11.81 -17.40
N ALA A 15 -7.77 -10.47 -17.41
CA ALA A 15 -6.83 -9.66 -16.65
C ALA A 15 -7.25 -9.66 -15.16
N GLN A 16 -6.79 -10.66 -14.42
CA GLN A 16 -6.87 -10.65 -12.96
C GLN A 16 -5.74 -9.76 -12.43
N ALA A 17 -6.07 -8.76 -11.61
CA ALA A 17 -5.05 -8.12 -10.79
C ALA A 17 -4.56 -9.17 -9.78
N ASN A 18 -3.28 -9.53 -9.84
CA ASN A 18 -2.72 -10.38 -8.79
C ASN A 18 -2.79 -9.63 -7.46
N ASP A 19 -3.27 -10.31 -6.42
CA ASP A 19 -3.06 -9.85 -5.06
C ASP A 19 -1.56 -9.72 -4.81
N TYR A 20 -1.17 -8.70 -4.05
CA TYR A 20 0.21 -8.52 -3.65
C TYR A 20 0.64 -9.68 -2.75
N GLU A 21 1.93 -10.05 -2.85
CA GLU A 21 2.52 -11.10 -2.01
C GLU A 21 2.29 -10.77 -0.53
N LYS A 22 2.04 -11.81 0.28
CA LYS A 22 1.84 -11.63 1.72
C LYS A 22 3.14 -11.18 2.37
N ILE A 23 3.02 -10.25 3.31
CA ILE A 23 4.15 -9.82 4.15
C ILE A 23 4.20 -10.62 5.44
N SER A 24 5.41 -10.81 5.97
CA SER A 24 5.62 -11.40 7.31
C SER A 24 5.93 -10.36 8.37
N VAL A 25 6.41 -9.18 7.97
CA VAL A 25 6.63 -8.03 8.85
C VAL A 25 5.33 -7.36 9.26
N GLU A 26 5.28 -6.84 10.49
CA GLU A 26 4.13 -6.10 10.99
C GLU A 26 4.27 -4.61 10.65
N VAL A 27 3.27 -4.04 9.99
CA VAL A 27 3.20 -2.60 9.67
C VAL A 27 2.18 -1.96 10.60
N VAL A 28 2.62 -1.03 11.44
CA VAL A 28 1.78 -0.33 12.41
C VAL A 28 1.96 1.17 12.27
N ALA A 29 0.85 1.90 12.24
CA ALA A 29 0.87 3.37 12.30
C ALA A 29 0.84 3.85 13.76
N GLU A 30 1.86 4.62 14.13
CA GLU A 30 1.95 5.32 15.40
C GLU A 30 1.31 6.71 15.27
N ASN A 31 0.39 7.05 16.18
CA ASN A 31 -0.18 8.40 16.26
C ASN A 31 0.84 9.36 16.88
N LEU A 32 1.21 10.42 16.14
CA LEU A 32 2.08 11.47 16.64
C LEU A 32 1.28 12.63 17.27
N ASN A 33 0.12 12.93 16.68
CA ASN A 33 -0.84 13.92 17.16
C ASN A 33 -2.21 13.66 16.52
N ASP A 34 -3.18 14.57 16.73
CA ASP A 34 -4.56 14.47 16.24
C ASP A 34 -4.70 14.04 14.75
N GLN A 35 -3.76 14.39 13.88
CA GLN A 35 -3.88 14.19 12.43
C GLN A 35 -2.68 13.47 11.78
N ALA A 36 -1.52 13.47 12.43
CA ALA A 36 -0.28 12.96 11.86
C ALA A 36 0.10 11.58 12.42
N TYR A 37 0.48 10.69 11.52
CA TYR A 37 0.82 9.31 11.80
C TYR A 37 2.18 8.95 11.18
N TYR A 38 2.92 8.10 11.86
CA TYR A 38 4.25 7.68 11.49
C TYR A 38 4.34 6.15 11.48
N ILE A 39 5.08 5.61 10.51
CA ILE A 39 5.35 4.18 10.40
C ILE A 39 6.87 4.03 10.42
N PRO A 40 7.46 3.56 11.53
CA PRO A 40 8.88 3.28 11.60
C PRO A 40 9.24 2.05 10.76
N GLY A 41 10.22 2.21 9.88
CA GLY A 41 10.87 1.08 9.22
C GLY A 41 11.77 0.31 10.17
N LEU A 42 12.06 -0.95 9.82
CA LEU A 42 12.95 -1.81 10.58
C LEU A 42 14.42 -1.53 10.23
N SER A 43 15.30 -1.67 11.23
CA SER A 43 16.75 -1.57 11.00
C SER A 43 17.29 -2.87 10.39
N GLY A 44 17.87 -2.78 9.20
CA GLY A 44 18.56 -3.90 8.55
C GLY A 44 18.54 -3.78 7.03
N SER A 45 18.63 -4.91 6.34
CA SER A 45 18.65 -4.93 4.88
C SER A 45 17.25 -5.07 4.27
N ALA A 46 17.05 -4.56 3.06
CA ALA A 46 15.79 -4.69 2.34
C ALA A 46 15.42 -6.16 2.06
N THR A 47 16.42 -7.04 1.84
CA THR A 47 16.18 -8.47 1.63
C THR A 47 15.66 -9.16 2.89
N GLU A 48 16.13 -8.73 4.06
CA GLU A 48 15.75 -9.28 5.36
C GLU A 48 14.31 -8.88 5.75
N TYR A 49 13.93 -7.63 5.47
CA TYR A 49 12.65 -7.07 5.90
C TYR A 49 11.70 -6.76 4.75
N GLU A 50 11.82 -7.45 3.62
CA GLU A 50 10.88 -7.33 2.49
C GLU A 50 10.76 -5.89 1.93
N GLY A 51 11.82 -5.08 2.10
CA GLY A 51 11.86 -3.66 1.77
C GLY A 51 11.36 -2.72 2.88
N PHE A 52 10.93 -3.23 4.04
CA PHE A 52 10.42 -2.45 5.16
C PHE A 52 11.53 -1.85 6.03
N ILE A 53 12.43 -1.10 5.39
CA ILE A 53 13.58 -0.45 6.03
C ILE A 53 13.51 1.09 5.97
N SER A 54 12.48 1.62 5.31
CA SER A 54 12.22 3.07 5.23
C SER A 54 11.09 3.43 6.18
N ASN A 55 11.20 4.62 6.76
CA ASN A 55 10.10 5.22 7.48
C ASN A 55 9.09 5.81 6.48
N ALA A 56 7.82 5.78 6.86
CA ALA A 56 6.76 6.50 6.14
C ALA A 56 5.89 7.28 7.12
N GLY A 57 5.00 8.10 6.59
CA GLY A 57 4.01 8.78 7.40
C GLY A 57 2.82 9.23 6.57
N PHE A 58 1.76 9.65 7.24
CA PHE A 58 0.61 10.23 6.59
C PHE A 58 -0.09 11.25 7.49
N ILE A 59 -0.79 12.18 6.86
CA ILE A 59 -1.62 13.19 7.54
C ILE A 59 -3.06 13.00 7.07
N VAL A 60 -3.96 12.82 8.03
CA VAL A 60 -5.41 12.79 7.78
C VAL A 60 -5.94 14.22 7.76
N THR A 61 -6.60 14.58 6.67
CA THR A 61 -7.24 15.89 6.47
C THR A 61 -8.76 15.71 6.32
N THR A 62 -9.50 16.82 6.24
CA THR A 62 -10.96 16.76 6.04
C THR A 62 -11.38 16.28 4.65
N GLU A 63 -10.50 16.38 3.65
CA GLU A 63 -10.80 16.00 2.26
C GLU A 63 -10.18 14.66 1.86
N GLY A 64 -9.25 14.12 2.66
CA GLY A 64 -8.55 12.88 2.35
C GLY A 64 -7.24 12.73 3.13
N VAL A 65 -6.37 11.86 2.67
CA VAL A 65 -5.10 11.53 3.34
C VAL A 65 -3.92 11.91 2.44
N VAL A 66 -2.96 12.65 3.01
CA VAL A 66 -1.68 12.95 2.37
C VAL A 66 -0.65 11.95 2.86
N VAL A 67 -0.09 11.14 1.96
CA VAL A 67 0.91 10.12 2.26
C VAL A 67 2.31 10.65 1.95
N PHE A 68 3.24 10.46 2.88
CA PHE A 68 4.66 10.75 2.76
C PHE A 68 5.41 9.43 2.73
N ASP A 69 5.93 9.08 1.55
CA ASP A 69 6.55 7.77 1.26
C ASP A 69 5.55 6.59 1.29
N GLY A 70 5.73 5.62 0.38
CA GLY A 70 4.82 4.49 0.18
C GLY A 70 5.35 3.16 0.73
N LEU A 71 6.45 3.19 1.49
CA LEU A 71 7.25 2.03 1.88
C LEU A 71 7.94 1.37 0.67
N GLY A 72 8.76 0.34 0.94
CA GLY A 72 9.68 -0.23 -0.05
C GLY A 72 9.07 -1.17 -1.09
N THR A 73 7.83 -1.64 -0.90
CA THR A 73 7.18 -2.59 -1.81
C THR A 73 5.67 -2.39 -1.91
N PRO A 74 5.01 -2.85 -2.99
CA PRO A 74 3.55 -2.76 -3.13
C PRO A 74 2.77 -3.49 -2.01
N SER A 75 3.29 -4.61 -1.51
CA SER A 75 2.68 -5.34 -0.39
C SER A 75 2.71 -4.52 0.90
N LEU A 76 3.81 -3.81 1.17
CA LEU A 76 3.92 -2.89 2.30
C LEU A 76 3.00 -1.68 2.14
N ALA A 77 2.92 -1.10 0.94
CA ALA A 77 1.96 -0.03 0.65
C ALA A 77 0.51 -0.46 0.90
N LYS A 78 0.16 -1.72 0.57
CA LYS A 78 -1.16 -2.29 0.84
C LYS A 78 -1.41 -2.46 2.34
N ALA A 79 -0.40 -2.83 3.12
CA ALA A 79 -0.48 -2.89 4.57
C ALA A 79 -0.65 -1.49 5.18
N MET A 80 0.13 -0.50 4.73
CA MET A 80 -0.04 0.92 5.13
C MET A 80 -1.45 1.44 4.82
N LEU A 81 -2.02 1.10 3.65
CA LEU A 81 -3.39 1.46 3.32
C LEU A 81 -4.41 0.86 4.31
N THR A 82 -4.11 -0.34 4.84
CA THR A 82 -4.94 -0.95 5.89
C THR A 82 -4.85 -0.14 7.18
N GLU A 83 -3.64 0.28 7.59
CA GLU A 83 -3.47 1.17 8.76
C GLU A 83 -4.22 2.49 8.59
N ILE A 84 -4.14 3.12 7.41
CA ILE A 84 -4.88 4.36 7.10
C ILE A 84 -6.39 4.13 7.28
N ARG A 85 -6.93 3.03 6.72
CA ARG A 85 -8.37 2.73 6.79
C ARG A 85 -8.88 2.46 8.19
N LYS A 86 -8.05 1.94 9.10
CA LYS A 86 -8.44 1.81 10.53
C LYS A 86 -8.81 3.16 11.17
N ILE A 87 -8.34 4.26 10.60
CA ILE A 87 -8.52 5.62 11.11
C ILE A 87 -9.57 6.38 10.31
N THR A 88 -9.70 6.12 9.00
CA THR A 88 -10.54 6.91 8.09
C THR A 88 -11.89 6.30 7.73
N ASP A 89 -12.09 5.00 7.93
CA ASP A 89 -13.34 4.28 7.61
C ASP A 89 -14.15 3.98 8.88
#